data_AF-A0A7Y1V6I9-F1
#
_entry.id   AF-A0A7Y1V6I9-F1
#
_cell.length_a   1.000
_cell.length_b   1.000
_cell.length_c   1.000
_cell.angle_alpha   90.00
_cell.angle_beta   90.00
_cell.angle_gamma   90.00
#
_symmetry.space_group_name_H-M   'P 1'
#
loop_
_entity.id
_entity.type
_entity.pdbx_description
1 polymer ?
#
loop_
_entity_poly.entity_id
_entity_poly.type
_entity_poly.pdbx_seq_one_letter_code
_entity_poly.pdbx_strand_id
1 'polypeptide(L)'
;MGNVFQSVAIVLAVMLLFLGFRTGLVVASLIPMAMIMTLWLMNLLDVGLTQVSLAALIMALGLLVDNAIVVSETMLVKLENGSKPIDAAVEACQELIIPLLVSSLLLPQHFYPFFSPKALWMKSWGRYSWLSP
;
A
#
# COMPACT_ATOMS: atom_id res chain seq x y z
N MET A 1 11.03 -27.14 -6.76
CA MET A 1 9.61 -26.79 -7.01
C MET A 1 8.76 -26.76 -5.74
N GLY A 2 9.00 -27.60 -4.73
CA GLY A 2 8.24 -27.59 -3.47
C GLY A 2 8.28 -26.26 -2.69
N ASN A 3 9.43 -25.57 -2.67
CA ASN A 3 9.59 -24.35 -1.88
C ASN A 3 8.67 -23.19 -2.31
N VAL A 4 8.48 -22.96 -3.62
CA VAL A 4 7.64 -21.85 -4.10
C VAL A 4 6.17 -22.11 -3.76
N PHE A 5 5.72 -23.35 -3.93
CA PHE A 5 4.37 -23.77 -3.58
C PHE A 5 4.14 -23.69 -2.05
N GLN A 6 5.14 -24.09 -1.26
CA GLN A 6 5.11 -23.99 0.19
C GLN A 6 5.08 -22.53 0.68
N SER A 7 5.86 -21.63 0.05
CA SER A 7 5.82 -20.20 0.36
C SER A 7 4.44 -19.59 0.09
N VAL A 8 3.85 -19.88 -1.07
CA VAL A 8 2.50 -19.41 -1.41
C VAL A 8 1.46 -19.98 -0.45
N ALA A 9 1.56 -21.26 -0.11
CA ALA A 9 0.65 -21.91 0.82
C ALA A 9 0.71 -21.30 2.23
N ILE A 10 1.90 -20.99 2.74
CA ILE A 10 2.07 -20.34 4.06
C ILE A 10 1.50 -18.92 4.05
N VAL A 11 1.76 -18.13 3.00
CA VAL A 11 1.20 -16.77 2.89
C VAL A 11 -0.33 -16.80 2.83
N LEU A 12 -0.92 -17.70 2.04
CA LEU A 12 -2.36 -17.91 2.00
C LEU A 12 -2.92 -18.34 3.36
N ALA A 13 -2.27 -19.29 4.03
CA ALA A 13 -2.71 -19.79 5.33
C ALA A 13 -2.68 -18.69 6.43
N VAL A 14 -1.60 -17.89 6.47
CA VAL A 14 -1.47 -16.77 7.42
C VAL A 14 -2.52 -15.70 7.15
N MET A 15 -2.73 -15.32 5.88
CA MET A 15 -3.76 -14.33 5.52
C MET A 15 -5.17 -14.81 5.88
N LEU A 16 -5.46 -16.09 5.64
CA LEU A 16 -6.77 -16.69 5.90
C LEU A 16 -7.05 -16.84 7.41
N LEU A 17 -6.02 -17.10 8.21
CA LEU A 17 -6.11 -17.12 9.68
C LEU A 17 -6.32 -15.74 10.29
N PHE A 18 -5.66 -14.70 9.77
CA PHE A 18 -5.71 -13.36 10.36
C PHE A 18 -6.89 -12.51 9.90
N LEU A 19 -7.33 -12.62 8.63
CA LEU A 19 -8.37 -11.77 8.05
C LEU A 19 -9.74 -12.47 7.89
N GLY A 20 -9.80 -13.80 7.99
CA GLY A 20 -10.98 -14.59 7.61
C GLY A 20 -11.07 -14.84 6.09
N PHE A 21 -11.92 -15.80 5.69
CA PHE A 21 -11.95 -16.34 4.32
C PHE A 21 -12.38 -15.33 3.26
N ARG A 22 -13.31 -14.41 3.58
CA ARG A 22 -13.90 -13.47 2.61
C ARG A 22 -12.96 -12.32 2.27
N THR A 23 -12.39 -11.69 3.30
CA THR A 23 -11.48 -10.54 3.20
C THR A 23 -10.12 -10.95 2.62
N GLY A 24 -9.61 -12.12 3.01
CA GLY A 24 -8.33 -12.64 2.50
C GLY A 24 -8.33 -12.93 0.99
N LEU A 25 -9.43 -13.46 0.45
CA LEU A 25 -9.56 -13.73 -1.00
C LEU A 25 -9.58 -12.44 -1.83
N VAL A 26 -10.25 -11.40 -1.34
CA VAL A 26 -10.29 -10.10 -2.01
C VAL A 26 -8.88 -9.50 -2.10
N VAL A 27 -8.13 -9.50 -1.00
CA VAL A 27 -6.74 -9.01 -0.95
C VAL A 27 -5.81 -9.81 -1.85
N ALA A 28 -5.91 -11.14 -1.83
CA ALA A 28 -5.07 -12.01 -2.66
C ALA A 28 -5.27 -11.75 -4.16
N SER A 29 -6.48 -11.38 -4.58
CA SER A 29 -6.77 -10.99 -5.96
C SER A 29 -6.30 -9.58 -6.32
N LEU A 30 -6.30 -8.65 -5.35
CA LEU A 30 -5.88 -7.26 -5.53
C LEU A 30 -4.39 -7.11 -5.86
N ILE A 31 -3.53 -7.92 -5.23
CA ILE A 31 -2.08 -7.84 -5.42
C ILE A 31 -1.66 -8.03 -6.90
N PRO A 32 -1.98 -9.16 -7.56
CA PRO A 32 -1.61 -9.36 -8.96
C PRO A 32 -2.31 -8.38 -9.90
N MET A 33 -3.56 -8.00 -9.60
CA MET A 33 -4.31 -7.02 -10.37
C MET A 33 -3.59 -5.66 -10.41
N ALA A 34 -3.18 -5.15 -9.25
CA ALA A 34 -2.46 -3.88 -9.13
C ALA A 34 -1.08 -3.95 -9.80
N MET A 35 -0.34 -5.06 -9.62
CA MET A 35 0.96 -5.25 -10.30
C MET A 35 0.82 -5.16 -11.82
N ILE A 36 -0.13 -5.89 -12.42
CA ILE A 36 -0.36 -5.85 -13.87
C ILE A 36 -0.72 -4.43 -14.31
N MET A 37 -1.59 -3.75 -13.57
CA MET A 37 -2.03 -2.40 -13.89
C MET A 37 -0.85 -1.40 -13.88
N THR A 38 0.04 -1.47 -12.89
CA THR A 38 1.20 -0.57 -12.83
C THR A 38 2.23 -0.89 -13.91
N LEU A 39 2.51 -2.17 -14.18
CA LEU A 39 3.42 -2.57 -15.26
C LEU A 39 2.92 -2.09 -16.62
N TRP A 40 1.61 -2.18 -16.86
CA TRP A 40 0.97 -1.66 -18.07
C TRP A 40 1.09 -0.13 -18.16
N LEU A 41 0.87 0.60 -17.06
CA LEU A 41 1.03 2.05 -17.00
C LEU A 41 2.47 2.50 -17.26
N MET A 42 3.45 1.78 -16.70
CA MET A 42 4.87 2.06 -16.90
C MET A 42 5.29 1.89 -18.37
N ASN A 43 4.72 0.90 -19.06
CA ASN A 43 4.93 0.71 -20.50
C ASN A 43 4.40 1.91 -21.29
N LEU A 44 3.26 2.48 -20.89
CA LEU A 44 2.67 3.66 -21.52
C LEU A 44 3.47 4.95 -21.30
N LEU A 45 4.11 5.05 -20.13
CA LEU A 45 4.90 6.23 -19.72
C LEU A 45 6.39 6.12 -20.06
N ASP A 46 6.81 5.03 -20.71
CA ASP A 46 8.21 4.70 -21.05
C ASP A 46 9.16 4.78 -19.83
N VAL A 47 8.65 4.38 -18.65
CA VAL A 47 9.41 4.39 -17.39
C VAL A 47 9.93 2.97 -17.12
N GLY A 48 11.25 2.85 -16.96
CA GLY A 48 11.90 1.57 -16.65
C GLY A 48 11.68 1.08 -15.21
N LEU A 49 11.61 -0.25 -15.05
CA LEU A 49 11.64 -0.92 -13.75
C LEU A 49 13.03 -0.82 -13.11
N THR A 50 13.22 0.25 -12.34
CA THR A 50 14.41 0.44 -11.51
C THR A 50 14.12 0.03 -10.06
N GLN A 51 15.17 -0.14 -9.24
CA GLN A 51 15.00 -0.44 -7.81
C GLN A 51 14.13 0.61 -7.09
N VAL A 52 14.21 1.89 -7.50
CA VAL A 52 13.39 2.97 -6.96
C VAL A 52 11.92 2.81 -7.37
N SER A 53 11.65 2.47 -8.64
CA SER A 53 10.29 2.21 -9.12
C SER A 53 9.68 0.95 -8.48
N LEU A 54 10.47 -0.11 -8.32
CA LEU A 54 10.03 -1.34 -7.62
C LEU A 54 9.68 -1.03 -6.16
N ALA A 55 10.49 -0.22 -5.48
CA ALA A 55 10.19 0.23 -4.12
C ALA A 55 8.89 1.06 -4.06
N ALA A 56 8.71 2.00 -5.00
CA ALA A 56 7.48 2.79 -5.11
C ALA A 56 6.25 1.92 -5.40
N LEU A 57 6.38 0.90 -6.26
CA LEU A 57 5.32 -0.07 -6.57
C LEU A 57 4.88 -0.84 -5.32
N ILE A 58 5.82 -1.41 -4.57
CA ILE A 58 5.51 -2.19 -3.35
C ILE A 58 4.83 -1.31 -2.30
N MET A 59 5.31 -0.06 -2.13
CA MET A 59 4.69 0.89 -1.20
C MET A 59 3.27 1.28 -1.62
N ALA A 60 3.05 1.55 -2.91
CA ALA A 60 1.72 1.85 -3.43
C ALA A 60 0.76 0.66 -3.25
N LEU A 61 1.26 -0.56 -3.47
CA LEU A 61 0.51 -1.80 -3.21
C LEU A 61 0.12 -1.96 -1.75
N GLY A 62 1.05 -1.72 -0.82
CA GLY A 62 0.77 -1.77 0.62
C GLY A 62 -0.32 -0.79 1.02
N LEU A 63 -0.21 0.47 0.59
CA LEU A 63 -1.24 1.49 0.86
C LEU A 63 -2.61 1.10 0.26
N LEU A 64 -2.64 0.59 -0.96
CA LEU A 64 -3.87 0.17 -1.64
C LEU A 64 -4.57 -0.94 -0.84
N VAL A 65 -3.80 -1.97 -0.45
CA VAL A 65 -4.31 -3.14 0.25
C VAL A 65 -4.77 -2.77 1.66
N ASP A 66 -4.00 -1.99 2.41
CA ASP A 66 -4.34 -1.56 3.77
C ASP A 66 -5.67 -0.77 3.76
N ASN A 67 -5.83 0.16 2.82
CA ASN A 67 -7.06 0.94 2.69
C ASN A 67 -8.26 0.06 2.32
N ALA A 68 -8.09 -0.91 1.43
CA ALA A 68 -9.16 -1.84 1.04
C ALA A 68 -9.59 -2.76 2.19
N ILE A 69 -8.64 -3.22 3.01
CA ILE A 69 -8.89 -4.07 4.18
C ILE A 69 -9.73 -3.30 5.21
N VAL A 70 -9.29 -2.11 5.61
CA VAL A 70 -9.97 -1.32 6.66
C VAL A 70 -11.42 -0.98 6.28
N VAL A 71 -11.66 -0.62 5.00
CA VAL A 71 -13.03 -0.35 4.51
C VAL A 71 -13.88 -1.62 4.53
N SER A 72 -13.34 -2.73 4.06
CA SER A 72 -14.07 -4.00 4.00
C SER A 72 -14.41 -4.53 5.40
N GLU A 73 -13.48 -4.41 6.35
CA GLU A 73 -13.68 -4.81 7.74
C GLU A 73 -14.73 -3.94 8.43
N THR A 74 -14.63 -2.61 8.29
CA THR A 74 -15.61 -1.68 8.85
C THR A 74 -17.00 -1.90 8.28
N MET A 75 -17.10 -2.15 6.97
CA MET A 75 -18.37 -2.51 6.33
C MET A 75 -18.93 -3.83 6.87
N LEU A 76 -18.09 -4.84 7.07
CA LEU A 76 -18.49 -6.14 7.61
C LEU A 76 -19.02 -6.01 9.05
N VAL A 77 -18.33 -5.24 9.90
CA VAL A 77 -18.78 -4.96 11.27
C VAL A 77 -20.15 -4.27 11.28
N LYS A 78 -20.39 -3.30 10.38
CA LYS A 78 -21.71 -2.63 10.29
C LYS A 78 -22.81 -3.55 9.78
N LEU A 79 -22.50 -4.46 8.86
CA LEU A 79 -23.40 -5.51 8.40
C LEU A 79 -23.77 -6.48 9.53
N GLU A 80 -22.80 -6.89 10.35
CA GLU A 80 -23.02 -7.76 11.51
C GLU A 80 -23.87 -7.09 12.60
N ASN A 81 -23.77 -5.76 12.74
CA ASN A 81 -24.61 -4.96 13.61
C ASN A 81 -26.05 -4.75 13.10
N GLY A 82 -26.43 -5.39 11.99
CA GLY A 82 -27.80 -5.38 11.45
C GLY A 82 -28.10 -4.25 10.47
N SER A 83 -27.08 -3.50 10.02
CA SER A 83 -27.27 -2.46 9.00
C SER A 83 -27.54 -3.07 7.63
N LYS A 84 -28.36 -2.41 6.80
CA LYS A 84 -28.56 -2.85 5.41
C LYS A 84 -27.26 -2.67 4.62
N PRO A 85 -26.98 -3.48 3.58
CA PRO A 85 -25.70 -3.44 2.86
C PRO A 85 -25.32 -2.09 2.27
N ILE A 86 -26.30 -1.34 1.76
CA ILE A 86 -26.08 -0.02 1.16
C ILE A 86 -25.78 1.00 2.27
N ASP A 87 -26.56 0.97 3.35
CA ASP A 87 -26.40 1.88 4.49
C ASP A 87 -25.06 1.63 5.18
N ALA A 88 -24.68 0.36 5.38
CA ALA A 88 -23.38 -0.04 5.93
C ALA A 88 -22.21 0.49 5.11
N ALA A 89 -22.30 0.44 3.77
CA ALA A 89 -21.25 0.95 2.89
C ALA A 89 -21.12 2.48 2.98
N VAL A 90 -22.25 3.20 2.99
CA VAL A 90 -22.25 4.66 3.10
C VAL A 90 -21.67 5.11 4.45
N GLU A 91 -22.12 4.49 5.54
CA GLU A 91 -21.65 4.83 6.87
C GLU A 91 -20.17 4.47 7.07
N ALA A 92 -19.71 3.33 6.55
CA ALA A 92 -18.29 2.97 6.60
C ALA A 92 -17.43 3.99 5.83
N CYS A 93 -17.88 4.43 4.65
CA CYS A 93 -17.20 5.47 3.90
C CYS A 93 -17.17 6.81 4.64
N GLN A 94 -18.27 7.24 5.26
CA GLN A 94 -18.32 8.51 6.00
C GLN A 94 -17.39 8.52 7.21
N GLU A 95 -17.30 7.40 7.92
CA GLU A 95 -16.41 7.24 9.07
C GLU A 95 -14.93 7.20 8.65
N LEU A 96 -14.63 6.55 7.52
CA LEU A 96 -13.26 6.31 7.08
C LEU A 96 -12.68 7.37 6.14
N ILE A 97 -13.48 8.31 5.62
CA ILE A 97 -13.01 9.26 4.60
C ILE A 97 -11.83 10.09 5.09
N ILE A 98 -11.91 10.68 6.28
CA ILE A 98 -10.84 11.50 6.86
C ILE A 98 -9.59 10.64 7.13
N PRO A 99 -9.65 9.51 7.86
CA PRO A 99 -8.45 8.73 8.15
C PRO A 99 -7.78 8.13 6.90
N LEU A 100 -8.54 7.66 5.91
CA LEU A 100 -7.98 7.13 4.66
C LEU A 100 -7.33 8.22 3.81
N LEU A 101 -7.93 9.41 3.76
CA LEU A 101 -7.33 10.56 3.08
C LEU A 101 -6.03 10.97 3.76
N VAL A 102 -6.00 11.06 5.09
CA VAL A 102 -4.77 11.38 5.83
C VAL A 102 -3.70 10.32 5.57
N SER A 103 -4.04 9.03 5.63
CA SER A 103 -3.10 7.93 5.36
C SER A 103 -2.48 8.01 3.96
N SER A 104 -3.32 8.18 2.92
CA SER A 104 -2.86 8.29 1.53
C SER A 104 -2.00 9.53 1.26
N LEU A 105 -2.25 10.64 1.97
CA LEU A 105 -1.44 11.84 1.88
C LEU A 105 -0.14 11.75 2.69
N LEU A 106 -0.08 10.98 3.77
CA LEU A 106 1.14 10.91 4.58
C LEU A 106 2.30 10.18 3.89
N LEU A 107 2.00 9.20 3.03
CA LEU A 107 3.03 8.43 2.31
C LEU A 107 3.90 9.32 1.39
N PRO A 108 3.32 10.09 0.43
CA PRO A 108 4.13 10.97 -0.41
C PRO A 108 4.90 12.01 0.40
N GLN A 109 4.30 12.51 1.49
CA GLN A 109 4.90 13.51 2.36
C GLN A 109 6.14 12.96 3.09
N HIS A 110 6.11 11.68 3.49
CA HIS A 110 7.28 11.01 4.08
C HIS A 110 8.43 10.84 3.09
N PHE A 111 8.13 10.60 1.82
CA PHE A 111 9.15 10.43 0.78
C PHE A 111 9.59 11.75 0.12
N TYR A 112 8.86 12.84 0.35
CA TYR A 112 9.21 14.18 -0.13
C TYR A 112 10.66 14.62 0.20
N PRO A 113 11.19 14.48 1.44
CA PRO A 113 12.56 14.89 1.74
C PRO A 113 13.61 14.12 0.94
N PHE A 114 13.35 12.86 0.56
CA PHE A 114 14.27 12.06 -0.25
C PHE A 114 14.50 12.67 -1.64
N PHE A 115 13.47 13.28 -2.22
CA PHE A 115 13.55 13.96 -3.51
C PHE A 115 13.95 15.45 -3.38
N SER A 116 13.87 16.01 -2.17
CA SER A 116 14.15 17.43 -1.95
C SER A 116 15.64 17.77 -2.16
N PRO A 117 15.97 18.92 -2.79
CA PRO A 117 17.36 19.39 -2.94
C PRO A 117 18.11 19.56 -1.61
N LYS A 118 17.39 19.71 -0.49
CA LYS A 118 17.97 19.85 0.86
C LYS A 118 18.62 18.55 1.35
N ALA A 119 18.12 17.38 0.96
CA ALA A 119 18.78 16.10 1.28
C ALA A 119 20.14 15.97 0.56
N LEU A 120 20.24 16.47 -0.67
CA LEU A 120 21.50 16.57 -1.41
C LEU A 120 22.47 17.58 -0.75
N TRP A 121 21.95 18.71 -0.25
CA TRP A 121 22.74 19.73 0.43
C TRP A 121 23.31 19.25 1.78
N MET A 122 22.54 18.49 2.58
CA MET A 122 23.03 17.84 3.80
C MET A 122 24.15 16.81 3.52
N LYS A 123 24.02 16.04 2.44
CA LYS A 123 25.06 15.08 1.99
C LYS A 123 26.31 15.79 1.44
N SER A 124 26.18 17.04 1.00
CA SER A 124 27.27 17.91 0.59
C SER A 124 27.97 18.55 1.80
N TRP A 125 27.21 19.05 2.78
CA TRP A 125 27.75 19.71 3.98
C TRP A 125 28.59 18.78 4.87
N GLY A 126 28.22 17.51 4.99
CA GLY A 126 29.04 16.51 5.68
C GLY A 126 30.41 16.24 5.04
N ARG A 127 30.66 16.74 3.82
CA ARG A 127 31.94 16.59 3.10
C ARG A 127 32.85 17.81 3.25
N TYR A 128 32.32 18.97 3.63
CA TYR A 128 33.07 20.21 3.78
C TYR A 128 33.33 20.60 5.24
N SER A 129 32.78 19.87 6.21
CA SER A 129 33.01 20.10 7.64
C SER A 129 34.39 19.69 8.16
N TRP A 130 35.23 19.06 7.32
CA TRP A 130 36.61 18.65 7.65
C TRP A 130 37.68 19.51 6.93
N LEU A 131 37.27 20.58 6.24
CA LEU A 131 38.13 21.47 5.44
C LEU A 131 38.24 22.91 6.00
N SER A 132 37.74 23.16 7.20
CA SER A 132 38.00 24.40 7.93
C SER A 132 39.22 24.23 8.85
N PRO A 133 40.26 25.09 8.75
CA PRO A 133 41.46 25.04 9.59
C PRO A 133 41.18 25.29 11.06
#